data_AF-A0A7K8NJ65-F1
#
_entry.id   AF-A0A7K8NJ65-F1
#
_cell.length_a   1.000
_cell.length_b   1.000
_cell.length_c   1.000
_cell.angle_alpha   90.00
_cell.angle_beta   90.00
_cell.angle_gamma   90.00
#
_symmetry.space_group_name_H-M   'P 1'
#
loop_
_entity.id
_entity.type
_entity.pdbx_description
1 polymer ?
#
loop_
_entity_poly.entity_id
_entity_poly.type
_entity_poly.pdbx_seq_one_letter_code
_entity_poly.pdbx_strand_id
1 'polypeptide(L)'
;QGSGPILLDEVECSGNELSLDQCKKSDWGQQNCDHIEDAGVSCDPFTGPPVRLVDGESTKEGRVEVFLNGQWGSVCDDGWTDRDAAVVCRQLGFSGAAKARGMAYFGEGHGPIHLDNVECSGMEHTLGECVRPDTGIHNCWHSEDAGVIC
;
A
#
# COMPACT_ATOMS: atom_id res chain seq x y z
N GLN A 1 18.73 10.14 15.77
CA GLN A 1 19.26 11.13 16.74
C GLN A 1 19.89 12.26 15.95
N GLY A 2 19.34 13.46 16.10
CA GLY A 2 19.79 14.69 15.48
C GLY A 2 20.92 15.36 16.25
N SER A 3 21.21 16.61 15.86
CA SER A 3 22.21 17.47 16.49
C SER A 3 21.83 18.93 16.31
N GLY A 4 22.09 19.78 17.30
CA GLY A 4 21.85 21.23 17.22
C GLY A 4 20.70 21.67 18.14
N PRO A 5 20.03 22.80 17.86
CA PRO A 5 18.92 23.26 18.68
C PRO A 5 17.68 22.37 18.48
N ILE A 6 17.04 21.99 19.58
CA ILE A 6 15.68 21.43 19.58
C ILE A 6 14.71 22.63 19.57
N LEU A 7 13.83 22.68 18.57
CA LEU A 7 13.04 23.87 18.27
C LEU A 7 11.60 23.81 18.79
N LEU A 8 11.06 22.60 18.90
CA LEU A 8 9.65 22.33 19.17
C LEU A 8 9.56 21.31 20.30
N ASP A 9 8.61 21.54 21.21
CA ASP A 9 8.29 20.66 22.33
C ASP A 9 6.78 20.73 22.57
N GLU A 10 6.21 19.66 23.12
CA GLU A 10 4.78 19.51 23.43
C GLU A 10 3.87 19.86 22.23
N VAL A 11 4.21 19.38 21.03
CA VAL A 11 3.45 19.66 19.81
C VAL A 11 2.12 18.89 19.82
N GLU A 12 1.01 19.62 19.85
CA GLU A 12 -0.36 19.12 19.80
C GLU A 12 -1.09 19.74 18.59
N CYS A 13 -1.26 18.95 17.52
CA CYS A 13 -2.02 19.35 16.33
C CYS A 13 -3.48 18.87 16.42
N SER A 14 -4.42 19.67 15.91
CA SER A 14 -5.82 19.28 15.73
C SER A 14 -6.06 18.40 14.51
N GLY A 15 -5.12 18.41 13.55
CA GLY A 15 -5.12 17.62 12.33
C GLY A 15 -5.54 18.39 11.07
N ASN A 16 -5.90 19.67 11.18
CA ASN A 16 -6.30 20.52 10.05
C ASN A 16 -5.28 21.63 9.74
N GLU A 17 -4.21 21.71 10.52
CA GLU A 17 -3.10 22.62 10.29
C GLU A 17 -2.39 22.29 8.98
N LEU A 18 -1.93 23.32 8.26
CA LEU A 18 -1.16 23.14 7.02
C LEU A 18 0.33 22.91 7.30
N SER A 19 0.78 23.17 8.53
CA SER A 19 2.19 23.08 8.93
C SER A 19 2.33 22.98 10.46
N LEU A 20 3.43 22.39 10.93
CA LEU A 20 3.68 22.14 12.37
C LEU A 20 3.78 23.42 13.21
N ASP A 21 4.15 24.55 12.62
CA ASP A 21 4.20 25.84 13.31
C ASP A 21 2.81 26.43 13.60
N GLN A 22 1.74 25.88 13.03
CA GLN A 22 0.36 26.27 13.34
C GLN A 22 -0.23 25.44 14.49
N CYS A 23 0.38 24.31 14.84
CA CYS A 23 -0.07 23.49 15.96
C CYS A 23 0.17 24.20 17.30
N LYS A 24 -0.64 23.83 18.30
CA LYS A 24 -0.38 24.20 19.70
C LYS A 24 0.94 23.55 20.12
N LYS A 25 1.79 24.31 20.80
CA LYS A 25 3.15 23.92 21.20
C LYS A 25 3.68 24.91 22.23
N SER A 26 4.79 24.57 22.85
CA SER A 26 5.63 25.50 23.59
C SER A 26 6.24 26.59 22.70
N ASP A 27 6.65 27.72 23.29
CA ASP A 27 7.37 28.77 22.57
C ASP A 27 8.67 28.22 21.95
N TRP A 28 9.08 28.78 20.81
CA TRP A 28 10.22 28.29 20.05
C TRP A 28 11.51 28.24 20.89
N GLY A 29 12.14 27.06 20.92
CA GLY A 29 13.36 26.83 21.68
C GLY A 29 13.17 26.74 23.20
N GLN A 30 11.93 26.84 23.71
CA GLN A 30 11.60 26.53 25.09
C GLN A 30 11.22 25.06 25.19
N GLN A 31 12.18 24.24 25.58
CA GLN A 31 12.08 22.79 25.59
C GLN A 31 12.95 22.20 26.70
N ASN A 32 12.57 21.04 27.24
CA ASN A 32 13.36 20.32 28.23
C ASN A 32 13.90 18.97 27.70
N CYS A 33 13.72 18.70 26.42
CA CYS A 33 14.15 17.48 25.77
C CYS A 33 15.67 17.43 25.55
N ASP A 34 16.14 16.21 25.31
CA ASP A 34 17.43 15.96 24.67
C ASP A 34 17.26 15.18 23.34
N HIS A 35 18.33 15.04 22.55
CA HIS A 35 18.22 14.42 21.21
C HIS A 35 17.83 12.94 21.22
N ILE A 36 17.84 12.26 22.36
CA ILE A 36 17.26 10.91 22.49
C ILE A 36 15.74 10.92 22.28
N GLU A 37 15.10 12.07 22.48
CA GLU A 37 13.65 12.29 22.36
C GLU A 37 13.25 12.90 21.00
N ASP A 38 14.20 13.05 20.07
CA ASP A 38 13.91 13.58 18.73
C ASP A 38 12.79 12.76 18.06
N ALA A 39 11.65 13.42 17.82
CA ALA A 39 10.51 12.81 17.17
C ALA A 39 10.80 12.49 15.69
N GLY A 40 10.38 11.31 15.25
CA GLY A 40 10.45 10.89 13.85
C GLY A 40 9.06 10.60 13.31
N VAL A 41 8.86 10.82 12.01
CA VAL A 41 7.66 10.39 11.30
C VAL A 41 8.05 9.41 10.19
N SER A 42 7.27 8.34 10.05
CA SER A 42 7.24 7.54 8.84
C SER A 42 5.93 7.89 8.14
N CYS A 43 6.00 8.75 7.13
CA CYS A 43 4.86 8.94 6.24
C CYS A 43 4.72 7.68 5.41
N ASP A 44 3.54 7.07 5.39
CA ASP A 44 3.26 6.05 4.38
C ASP A 44 3.04 6.80 3.05
N PRO A 45 3.96 6.70 2.07
CA PRO A 45 3.78 7.39 0.79
C PRO A 45 2.66 6.74 -0.03
N PHE A 46 2.10 5.60 0.42
CA PHE A 46 1.15 4.80 -0.33
C PHE A 46 -0.26 4.98 0.24
N THR A 47 -1.00 5.97 -0.24
CA THR A 47 -2.44 6.13 0.04
C THR A 47 -3.32 5.06 -0.63
N GLY A 48 -2.73 3.95 -1.09
CA GLY A 48 -3.43 2.85 -1.73
C GLY A 48 -3.96 1.83 -0.72
N PRO A 49 -4.89 0.95 -1.14
CA PRO A 49 -5.37 -0.12 -0.28
C PRO A 49 -4.21 -1.05 0.10
N PRO A 50 -4.15 -1.56 1.34
CA PRO A 50 -3.19 -2.58 1.73
C PRO A 50 -3.25 -3.79 0.80
N VAL A 51 -2.09 -4.32 0.44
CA VAL A 51 -1.92 -5.51 -0.42
C VAL A 51 -1.18 -6.59 0.36
N ARG A 52 -1.53 -7.85 0.13
CA ARG A 52 -0.75 -9.01 0.60
C ARG A 52 -0.66 -10.10 -0.47
N LEU A 53 0.37 -10.92 -0.37
CA LEU A 53 0.54 -12.15 -1.16
C LEU A 53 0.25 -13.35 -0.28
N VAL A 54 -0.59 -14.28 -0.79
CA VAL A 54 -1.06 -15.45 -0.04
C VAL A 54 -0.75 -16.72 -0.82
N ASP A 55 -0.46 -17.81 -0.12
CA ASP A 55 -0.27 -19.17 -0.67
C ASP A 55 0.89 -19.32 -1.69
N GLY A 56 1.88 -18.43 -1.63
CA GLY A 56 3.17 -18.59 -2.31
C GLY A 56 4.19 -19.40 -1.49
N GLU A 57 5.20 -19.97 -2.16
CA GLU A 57 6.30 -20.68 -1.49
C GLU A 57 7.29 -19.73 -0.78
N SER A 58 7.25 -18.44 -1.13
CA SER A 58 8.07 -17.39 -0.55
C SER A 58 7.26 -16.12 -0.29
N THR A 59 7.84 -15.16 0.45
CA THR A 59 7.20 -13.87 0.72
C THR A 59 7.07 -12.97 -0.52
N LYS A 60 7.65 -13.37 -1.66
CA LYS A 60 7.70 -12.59 -2.90
C LYS A 60 6.72 -13.09 -3.95
N GLU A 61 5.94 -14.12 -3.65
CA GLU A 61 4.98 -14.65 -4.60
C GLU A 61 3.68 -15.04 -3.89
N GLY A 62 2.61 -15.14 -4.66
CA GLY A 62 1.32 -15.56 -4.15
C GLY A 62 0.15 -14.93 -4.90
N ARG A 63 -1.05 -15.37 -4.51
CA ARG A 63 -2.32 -14.73 -4.89
C ARG A 63 -2.34 -13.32 -4.32
N VAL A 64 -2.76 -12.35 -5.13
CA VAL A 64 -2.87 -10.95 -4.72
C VAL A 64 -4.21 -10.75 -4.02
N GLU A 65 -4.15 -10.29 -2.78
CA GLU A 65 -5.34 -9.85 -2.05
C GLU A 65 -5.19 -8.38 -1.64
N VAL A 66 -6.29 -7.63 -1.75
CA VAL A 66 -6.39 -6.21 -1.40
C VAL A 66 -7.39 -6.01 -0.27
N PHE A 67 -7.11 -5.07 0.64
CA PHE A 67 -8.02 -4.73 1.73
C PHE A 67 -8.89 -3.53 1.35
N LEU A 68 -10.17 -3.79 1.06
CA LEU A 68 -11.16 -2.79 0.68
C LEU A 68 -12.47 -3.05 1.42
N ASN A 69 -13.16 -1.96 1.79
CA ASN A 69 -14.45 -2.03 2.51
C ASN A 69 -14.42 -2.89 3.79
N GLY A 70 -13.29 -2.88 4.51
CA GLY A 70 -13.14 -3.57 5.80
C GLY A 70 -12.86 -5.07 5.70
N GLN A 71 -12.61 -5.62 4.52
CA GLN A 71 -12.31 -7.04 4.33
C GLN A 71 -11.27 -7.29 3.22
N TRP A 72 -10.53 -8.39 3.34
CA TRP A 72 -9.65 -8.88 2.27
C TRP A 72 -10.48 -9.50 1.15
N GLY A 73 -10.02 -9.32 -0.08
CA GLY A 73 -10.59 -9.96 -1.26
C GLY A 73 -9.56 -10.03 -2.38
N SER A 74 -9.82 -10.89 -3.36
CA SER A 74 -8.91 -11.16 -4.47
C SER A 74 -9.03 -10.11 -5.58
N VAL A 75 -8.16 -10.24 -6.58
CA VAL A 75 -8.16 -9.48 -7.82
C VAL A 75 -8.38 -10.46 -8.97
N CYS A 76 -9.23 -10.12 -9.94
CA CYS A 76 -9.42 -10.94 -11.14
C CYS A 76 -8.23 -10.83 -12.11
N ASP A 77 -7.94 -11.91 -12.83
CA ASP A 77 -6.84 -11.99 -13.81
C ASP A 77 -7.19 -11.48 -15.22
N ASP A 78 -8.44 -11.06 -15.45
CA ASP A 78 -8.86 -10.40 -16.68
C ASP A 78 -8.04 -9.12 -16.90
N GLY A 79 -7.26 -9.12 -17.99
CA GLY A 79 -6.35 -8.02 -18.30
C GLY A 79 -5.11 -7.92 -17.39
N TRP A 80 -4.86 -8.89 -16.51
CA TRP A 80 -3.75 -8.87 -15.56
C TRP A 80 -2.39 -9.15 -16.24
N THR A 81 -1.48 -8.17 -16.19
CA THR A 81 -0.19 -8.19 -16.89
C THR A 81 1.00 -8.01 -15.96
N ASP A 82 2.20 -8.24 -16.51
CA ASP A 82 3.47 -7.98 -15.82
C ASP A 82 3.62 -6.51 -15.36
N ARG A 83 2.84 -5.56 -15.91
CA ARG A 83 2.83 -4.15 -15.45
C ARG A 83 2.09 -4.03 -14.12
N ASP A 84 0.94 -4.69 -14.00
CA ASP A 84 0.15 -4.72 -12.76
C ASP A 84 0.94 -5.44 -11.66
N ALA A 85 1.58 -6.56 -12.03
CA ALA A 85 2.48 -7.27 -11.14
C ALA A 85 3.64 -6.38 -10.67
N ALA A 86 4.23 -5.55 -11.54
CA ALA A 86 5.29 -4.63 -11.16
C ALA A 86 4.84 -3.56 -10.16
N VAL A 87 3.60 -3.07 -10.27
CA VAL A 87 3.00 -2.16 -9.29
C VAL A 87 2.82 -2.86 -7.95
N VAL A 88 2.29 -4.08 -7.93
CA VAL A 88 2.13 -4.87 -6.69
C VAL A 88 3.48 -5.10 -6.00
N CYS A 89 4.47 -5.59 -6.75
CA CYS A 89 5.80 -5.87 -6.20
C CYS A 89 6.45 -4.60 -5.64
N ARG A 90 6.32 -3.47 -6.34
CA ARG A 90 6.81 -2.17 -5.88
C ARG A 90 6.08 -1.68 -4.63
N GLN A 91 4.75 -1.81 -4.59
CA GLN A 91 3.94 -1.43 -3.44
C GLN A 91 4.34 -2.22 -2.19
N LEU A 92 4.73 -3.48 -2.34
CA LEU A 92 5.23 -4.34 -1.27
C LEU A 92 6.72 -4.13 -0.95
N GLY A 93 7.40 -3.18 -1.61
CA GLY A 93 8.81 -2.87 -1.38
C GLY A 93 9.80 -3.82 -2.05
N PHE A 94 9.34 -4.69 -2.95
CA PHE A 94 10.21 -5.56 -3.74
C PHE A 94 10.74 -4.85 -4.99
N SER A 95 11.97 -5.20 -5.36
CA SER A 95 12.65 -4.70 -6.55
C SER A 95 12.99 -5.86 -7.47
N GLY A 96 12.86 -5.69 -8.79
CA GLY A 96 13.23 -6.69 -9.77
C GLY A 96 12.20 -6.82 -10.88
N ALA A 97 12.32 -7.90 -11.65
CA ALA A 97 11.30 -8.27 -12.62
C ALA A 97 10.10 -8.87 -11.89
N ALA A 98 8.90 -8.42 -12.25
CA ALA A 98 7.65 -8.99 -11.76
C ALA A 98 6.99 -9.82 -12.87
N LYS A 99 6.30 -10.89 -12.47
CA LYS A 99 5.50 -11.72 -13.37
C LYS A 99 4.07 -11.83 -12.88
N ALA A 100 3.12 -11.56 -13.77
CA ALA A 100 1.72 -11.84 -13.53
C ALA A 100 1.44 -13.35 -13.62
N ARG A 101 0.56 -13.81 -12.73
CA ARG A 101 -0.04 -15.13 -12.75
C ARG A 101 -1.54 -14.98 -12.70
N GLY A 102 -2.24 -15.82 -13.44
CA GLY A 102 -3.70 -15.90 -13.44
C GLY A 102 -4.16 -17.32 -13.16
N MET A 103 -5.43 -17.58 -13.41
CA MET A 103 -6.07 -18.89 -13.32
C MET A 103 -5.88 -19.56 -11.95
N ALA A 104 -5.94 -18.76 -10.88
CA ALA A 104 -5.72 -19.22 -9.51
C ALA A 104 -4.42 -20.03 -9.35
N TYR A 105 -3.33 -19.58 -9.98
CA TYR A 105 -2.03 -20.28 -9.97
C TYR A 105 -1.54 -20.65 -8.56
N PHE A 106 -1.78 -19.78 -7.57
CA PHE A 106 -1.44 -20.01 -6.16
C PHE A 106 -2.62 -20.57 -5.34
N GLY A 107 -3.64 -21.08 -6.01
CA GLY A 107 -4.90 -21.51 -5.40
C GLY A 107 -5.95 -20.41 -5.37
N GLU A 108 -7.21 -20.84 -5.30
CA GLU A 108 -8.39 -19.99 -5.23
C GLU A 108 -8.46 -19.25 -3.90
N GLY A 109 -8.84 -17.97 -3.95
CA GLY A 109 -9.18 -17.17 -2.80
C GLY A 109 -10.54 -17.52 -2.23
N HIS A 110 -10.93 -16.76 -1.20
CA HIS A 110 -12.22 -16.88 -0.55
C HIS A 110 -12.79 -15.48 -0.29
N GLY A 111 -14.11 -15.35 -0.32
CA GLY A 111 -14.78 -14.09 -0.01
C GLY A 111 -15.02 -13.25 -1.26
N PRO A 112 -14.91 -11.91 -1.20
CA PRO A 112 -15.16 -11.06 -2.36
C PRO A 112 -13.97 -11.07 -3.34
N ILE A 113 -14.28 -10.87 -4.62
CA ILE A 113 -13.30 -10.40 -5.61
C ILE A 113 -13.49 -8.87 -5.68
N HIS A 114 -12.47 -8.12 -5.28
CA HIS A 114 -12.59 -6.68 -5.12
C HIS A 114 -12.33 -5.91 -6.41
N LEU A 115 -11.31 -6.33 -7.15
CA LEU A 115 -10.84 -5.62 -8.34
C LEU A 115 -10.91 -6.54 -9.55
N ASP A 116 -11.20 -5.94 -10.70
CA ASP A 116 -11.29 -6.59 -12.00
C ASP A 116 -10.80 -5.60 -13.07
N ASN A 117 -10.35 -6.10 -14.22
CA ASN A 117 -9.85 -5.31 -15.35
C ASN A 117 -8.89 -4.19 -14.89
N VAL A 118 -7.91 -4.56 -14.06
CA VAL A 118 -6.91 -3.62 -13.54
C VAL A 118 -5.92 -3.32 -14.65
N GLU A 119 -5.79 -2.04 -14.98
CA GLU A 119 -4.92 -1.54 -16.04
C GLU A 119 -3.91 -0.53 -15.48
N CYS A 120 -2.74 -1.03 -15.07
CA CYS A 120 -1.61 -0.21 -14.68
C CYS A 120 -0.73 0.14 -15.89
N SER A 121 -0.21 1.38 -15.92
CA SER A 121 0.87 1.77 -16.82
C SER A 121 2.22 1.11 -16.44
N GLY A 122 2.33 0.67 -15.19
CA GLY A 122 3.53 0.08 -14.60
C GLY A 122 4.38 1.10 -13.83
N MET A 123 3.94 2.36 -13.74
CA MET A 123 4.62 3.46 -13.04
C MET A 123 3.96 3.84 -11.72
N GLU A 124 2.75 3.35 -11.47
CA GLU A 124 1.95 3.63 -10.27
C GLU A 124 2.64 3.14 -9.01
N HIS A 125 2.47 3.85 -7.90
CA HIS A 125 3.05 3.44 -6.63
C HIS A 125 2.19 2.38 -5.93
N THR A 126 0.88 2.41 -6.15
CA THR A 126 -0.09 1.46 -5.58
C THR A 126 -1.06 0.94 -6.62
N LEU A 127 -1.63 -0.25 -6.38
CA LEU A 127 -2.78 -0.75 -7.16
C LEU A 127 -3.99 0.19 -7.12
N GLY A 128 -4.10 1.03 -6.08
CA GLY A 128 -5.17 2.01 -5.95
C GLY A 128 -5.16 3.09 -7.03
N GLU A 129 -4.01 3.37 -7.64
CA GLU A 129 -3.81 4.39 -8.68
C GLU A 129 -4.10 3.88 -10.10
N CYS A 130 -4.13 2.55 -10.31
CA CYS A 130 -4.36 1.97 -11.62
C CYS A 130 -5.82 2.15 -12.07
N VAL A 131 -6.00 2.30 -13.38
CA VAL A 131 -7.33 2.39 -13.99
C VAL A 131 -8.06 1.07 -13.79
N ARG A 132 -9.31 1.13 -13.36
CA ARG A 132 -10.17 -0.04 -13.14
C ARG A 132 -11.64 0.38 -13.00
N PRO A 133 -12.61 -0.54 -13.17
CA PRO A 133 -13.99 -0.34 -12.75
C PRO A 133 -14.15 -0.13 -11.24
N ASP A 134 -15.36 0.24 -10.81
CA ASP A 134 -15.69 0.34 -9.39
C ASP A 134 -15.54 -1.02 -8.68
N THR A 135 -15.13 -0.98 -7.41
CA THR A 135 -14.89 -2.19 -6.59
C THR A 135 -16.10 -3.11 -6.53
N GLY A 136 -15.89 -4.41 -6.73
CA GLY A 136 -16.93 -5.44 -6.70
C GLY A 136 -17.76 -5.57 -7.98
N ILE A 137 -17.48 -4.76 -9.02
CA ILE A 137 -18.05 -4.96 -10.35
C ILE A 137 -17.11 -5.86 -11.15
N HIS A 138 -17.47 -7.13 -11.28
CA HIS A 138 -16.72 -8.13 -12.05
C HIS A 138 -17.63 -9.25 -12.55
N ASN A 139 -17.16 -10.03 -13.53
CA ASN A 139 -17.79 -11.26 -13.99
C ASN A 139 -16.95 -12.52 -13.69
N CYS A 140 -15.91 -12.37 -12.87
CA CYS A 140 -14.96 -13.43 -12.56
C CYS A 140 -15.40 -14.37 -11.44
N TRP A 141 -14.81 -15.56 -11.42
CA TRP A 141 -14.84 -16.55 -10.34
C TRP A 141 -13.47 -16.65 -9.66
N HIS A 142 -13.38 -17.29 -8.48
CA HIS A 142 -12.08 -17.45 -7.81
C HIS A 142 -11.07 -18.29 -8.59
N SER A 143 -11.52 -19.08 -9.57
CA SER A 143 -10.63 -19.74 -10.55
C SER A 143 -9.84 -18.76 -11.42
N GLU A 144 -10.21 -17.49 -11.42
CA GLU A 144 -9.59 -16.36 -12.14
C GLU A 144 -8.83 -15.43 -11.18
N ASP A 145 -8.57 -15.86 -9.94
CA ASP A 145 -7.81 -15.03 -9.01
C ASP A 145 -6.36 -14.83 -9.48
N ALA A 146 -5.97 -13.55 -9.55
CA ALA A 146 -4.66 -13.10 -9.96
C ALA A 146 -3.60 -13.29 -8.86
N GLY A 147 -2.38 -13.54 -9.32
CA GLY A 147 -1.18 -13.67 -8.50
C GLY A 147 0.00 -12.95 -9.12
N VAL A 148 1.09 -12.87 -8.35
CA VAL A 148 2.36 -12.31 -8.82
C VAL A 148 3.54 -13.13 -8.35
N ILE A 149 4.66 -12.99 -9.06
CA ILE A 149 5.99 -13.36 -8.59
C ILE A 149 6.88 -12.11 -8.70
N CYS A 150 7.43 -11.71 -7.56
CA CYS A 150 8.47 -10.71 -7.36
C CYS A 150 9.82 -11.40 -7.04
#